data_AF-A0A6V7XC32-F1
#
_entry.id   AF-A0A6V7XC32-F1
#
_cell.length_a   1.000
_cell.length_b   1.000
_cell.length_c   1.000
_cell.angle_alpha   90.00
_cell.angle_beta   90.00
_cell.angle_gamma   90.00
#
_symmetry.space_group_name_H-M   'P 1'
#
loop_
_entity.id
_entity.type
_entity.pdbx_description
1 polymer ?
#
loop_
_entity_poly.entity_id
_entity_poly.type
_entity_poly.pdbx_seq_one_letter_code
_entity_poly.pdbx_strand_id
1 'polypeptide(L)'
;MVILAGFHLESSKLAVKLKIKWFPFDEQRCFFKFGSWTYSGFYLDLQPAKGGFDTSEYLSNGEWALPMTTVARSEKFYDCCPKEPYPDLTFYLHMRRRTLYYGFNLIMPCLLTTMMSLLVLLFHQKLEKKLL
;
A
#
# COMPACT_ATOMS: atom_id res chain seq x y z
N MET A 1 -19.71 -19.88 -4.22
CA MET A 1 -20.72 -18.82 -4.10
C MET A 1 -21.89 -19.37 -3.29
N VAL A 2 -21.65 -19.66 -2.02
CA VAL A 2 -22.66 -20.08 -1.05
C VAL A 2 -22.58 -19.09 0.10
N ILE A 3 -23.75 -18.60 0.42
CA ILE A 3 -24.08 -17.63 1.46
C ILE A 3 -23.65 -18.22 2.81
N LEU A 4 -22.61 -17.65 3.43
CA LEU A 4 -22.56 -17.58 4.89
C LEU A 4 -23.31 -16.30 5.26
N ALA A 5 -24.52 -16.48 5.74
CA ALA A 5 -25.43 -15.41 6.14
C ALA A 5 -24.75 -14.50 7.18
N GLY A 6 -24.51 -13.23 6.82
CA GLY A 6 -24.15 -12.16 7.76
C GLY A 6 -22.87 -11.38 7.49
N PHE A 7 -21.94 -11.92 6.70
CA PHE A 7 -20.77 -11.16 6.25
C PHE A 7 -21.03 -10.62 4.85
N HIS A 8 -21.62 -9.43 4.77
CA HIS A 8 -21.47 -8.63 3.58
C HIS A 8 -20.00 -8.20 3.54
N LEU A 9 -19.16 -8.91 2.77
CA LEU A 9 -17.89 -8.36 2.31
C LEU A 9 -18.24 -7.12 1.49
N GLU A 10 -18.35 -5.97 2.14
CA GLU A 10 -18.49 -4.69 1.49
C GLU A 10 -17.16 -4.36 0.83
N SER A 11 -16.95 -5.00 -0.32
CA SER A 11 -15.81 -4.86 -1.21
C SER A 11 -14.44 -5.10 -0.56
N SER A 12 -13.77 -6.17 -0.96
CA SER A 12 -12.31 -6.26 -0.93
C SER A 12 -11.69 -5.26 -1.93
N LYS A 13 -12.09 -3.99 -1.88
CA LYS A 13 -11.32 -2.90 -2.46
C LYS A 13 -10.27 -2.56 -1.41
N LEU A 14 -9.02 -2.90 -1.68
CA LEU A 14 -7.85 -2.29 -1.05
C LEU A 14 -7.94 -0.77 -1.31
N ALA A 15 -8.72 -0.06 -0.51
CA ALA A 15 -9.13 1.31 -0.81
C ALA A 15 -8.08 2.26 -0.25
N VAL A 16 -6.90 2.28 -0.89
CA VAL A 16 -5.86 3.27 -0.61
C VAL A 16 -5.46 3.99 -1.87
N LYS A 17 -5.34 5.31 -1.76
CA LYS A 17 -4.81 6.16 -2.81
C LYS A 17 -3.32 5.88 -2.95
N LEU A 18 -2.93 5.33 -4.09
CA LEU A 18 -1.55 5.09 -4.45
C LEU A 18 -0.76 6.42 -4.43
N LYS A 19 0.30 6.50 -3.63
CA LYS A 19 1.16 7.69 -3.51
C LYS A 19 2.47 7.45 -4.24
N ILE A 20 2.63 8.05 -5.43
CA ILE A 20 3.79 7.82 -6.33
C ILE A 20 4.82 8.95 -6.27
N LYS A 21 4.79 9.80 -5.22
CA LYS A 21 5.68 10.98 -5.15
C LYS A 21 7.17 10.60 -5.09
N TRP A 22 7.51 9.49 -4.45
CA TRP A 22 8.88 9.07 -4.17
C TRP A 22 9.25 7.76 -4.86
N PHE A 23 8.66 7.48 -6.02
CA PHE A 23 9.00 6.28 -6.78
C PHE A 23 10.51 6.24 -7.12
N PRO A 24 11.21 5.09 -6.97
CA PRO A 24 10.75 3.76 -6.55
C PRO A 24 10.83 3.50 -5.03
N PHE A 25 11.26 4.47 -4.22
CA PHE A 25 11.38 4.36 -2.76
C PHE A 25 10.05 4.62 -2.04
N ASP A 26 8.94 4.18 -2.63
CA ASP A 26 7.61 4.41 -2.11
C ASP A 26 7.22 3.41 -1.01
N GLU A 27 6.58 3.94 0.03
CA GLU A 27 5.93 3.16 1.09
C GLU A 27 4.41 3.31 0.97
N GLN A 28 3.71 2.18 1.04
CA GLN A 28 2.26 2.12 0.93
C GLN A 28 1.66 1.54 2.20
N ARG A 29 0.76 2.30 2.81
CA ARG A 29 0.00 1.86 3.97
C ARG A 29 -1.41 1.58 3.52
N CYS A 30 -1.70 0.31 3.32
CA CYS A 30 -3.02 -0.16 2.96
C CYS A 30 -3.78 -0.63 4.18
N PHE A 31 -5.10 -0.56 4.11
CA PHE A 31 -5.94 -1.12 5.16
C PHE A 31 -7.15 -1.82 4.56
N PHE A 32 -7.62 -2.83 5.28
CA PHE A 32 -8.82 -3.59 4.99
C PHE A 32 -9.70 -3.61 6.22
N LYS A 33 -10.99 -3.35 6.05
CA LYS A 33 -11.96 -3.39 7.13
C LYS A 33 -12.91 -4.56 6.94
N PHE A 34 -13.10 -5.35 7.99
CA PHE A 34 -14.09 -6.41 8.05
C PHE A 34 -15.08 -6.09 9.16
N GLY A 35 -16.36 -6.15 8.85
CA GLY A 35 -17.45 -5.91 9.79
C GLY A 35 -18.72 -6.56 9.29
N SER A 36 -19.67 -6.79 10.19
CA SER A 36 -21.02 -7.18 9.82
C SER A 36 -21.81 -5.97 9.33
N TRP A 37 -22.58 -6.17 8.26
CA TRP A 37 -23.51 -5.14 7.77
C TRP A 37 -24.84 -5.19 8.51
N THR A 38 -25.34 -6.39 8.80
CA THR A 38 -26.68 -6.60 9.36
C THR A 38 -26.71 -6.85 10.86
N TYR A 39 -25.63 -7.38 11.43
CA TYR A 39 -25.56 -7.75 12.84
C TYR A 39 -24.83 -6.68 13.64
N SER A 40 -25.45 -6.25 14.74
CA SER A 40 -24.81 -5.39 15.74
C SER A 40 -23.93 -6.22 16.69
N GLY A 41 -23.09 -5.52 17.47
CA GLY A 41 -22.18 -6.07 18.46
C GLY A 41 -22.84 -6.85 19.59
N PHE A 42 -24.16 -6.73 19.76
CA PHE A 42 -24.94 -7.57 20.69
C PHE A 42 -25.13 -9.00 20.18
N TYR A 43 -25.14 -9.19 18.86
CA TYR A 43 -25.36 -10.49 18.22
C TYR A 43 -24.05 -11.09 17.68
N LEU A 44 -23.13 -10.24 17.22
CA LEU A 44 -21.85 -10.66 16.67
C LEU A 44 -20.72 -9.79 17.22
N ASP A 45 -19.85 -10.39 18.03
CA ASP A 45 -18.65 -9.74 18.52
C ASP A 45 -17.41 -10.22 17.74
N LEU A 46 -16.82 -9.31 16.95
CA LEU A 46 -15.59 -9.57 16.20
C LEU A 46 -14.39 -9.25 17.09
N GLN A 47 -13.53 -10.26 17.31
CA GLN A 47 -12.32 -10.13 18.11
C GLN A 47 -11.08 -10.51 17.27
N PRO A 48 -9.97 -9.77 17.39
CA PRO A 48 -8.73 -10.16 16.73
C PRO A 48 -8.18 -11.45 17.34
N ALA A 49 -7.50 -12.26 16.52
CA ALA A 49 -6.82 -13.45 17.00
C ALA A 49 -5.72 -13.07 18.02
N LYS A 50 -5.49 -13.92 19.03
CA LYS A 50 -4.46 -13.68 20.08
C LYS A 50 -3.04 -13.49 19.52
N GLY A 51 -2.77 -14.03 18.33
CA GLY A 51 -1.50 -13.87 17.60
C GLY A 51 -1.45 -12.70 16.62
N GLY A 52 -2.50 -11.87 16.54
CA GLY A 52 -2.59 -10.77 15.59
C GLY A 52 -2.76 -11.23 14.15
N PHE A 53 -2.01 -10.61 13.23
CA PHE A 53 -2.05 -10.96 11.81
C PHE A 53 -1.01 -12.04 11.52
N ASP A 54 -1.46 -13.27 11.27
CA ASP A 54 -0.56 -14.36 10.90
C ASP A 54 -0.05 -14.18 9.46
N THR A 55 1.27 -14.17 9.29
CA THR A 55 1.95 -14.10 7.99
C THR A 55 2.66 -15.41 7.64
N SER A 56 2.40 -16.51 8.36
CA SER A 56 3.05 -17.81 8.14
C SER A 56 2.85 -18.36 6.73
N GLU A 57 1.64 -18.18 6.17
CA GLU A 57 1.28 -18.60 4.81
C GLU A 57 1.52 -17.50 3.75
N TYR A 58 2.18 -16.40 4.12
CA TYR A 58 2.47 -15.32 3.17
C TYR A 58 3.51 -15.75 2.14
N LEU A 59 3.11 -15.78 0.87
CA LEU A 59 4.03 -15.98 -0.24
C LEU A 59 4.81 -14.68 -0.52
N SER A 60 6.06 -14.64 -0.08
CA SER A 60 6.95 -13.52 -0.37
C SER A 60 7.17 -13.36 -1.87
N ASN A 61 7.07 -12.12 -2.37
CA ASN A 61 7.36 -11.81 -3.77
C ASN A 61 8.65 -10.97 -3.93
N GLY A 62 9.15 -10.89 -5.17
CA GLY A 62 10.36 -10.15 -5.53
C GLY A 62 10.17 -8.63 -5.66
N GLU A 63 8.93 -8.16 -5.59
CA GLU A 63 8.56 -6.75 -5.87
C GLU A 63 8.24 -5.96 -4.60
N TRP A 64 7.57 -6.61 -3.64
CA TRP A 64 7.06 -5.99 -2.42
C TRP A 64 7.62 -6.69 -1.19
N ALA A 65 8.08 -5.91 -0.23
CA ALA A 65 8.34 -6.35 1.12
C ALA A 65 7.15 -5.98 1.99
N LEU A 66 6.78 -6.87 2.91
CA LEU A 66 5.76 -6.65 3.92
C LEU A 66 6.45 -6.48 5.29
N PRO A 67 7.02 -5.29 5.60
CA PRO A 67 7.77 -5.07 6.84
C PRO A 67 6.93 -5.18 8.11
N MET A 68 5.65 -4.81 8.07
CA MET A 68 4.80 -4.77 9.26
C MET A 68 3.32 -4.91 8.92
N THR A 69 2.61 -5.66 9.75
CA THR A 69 1.17 -5.86 9.69
C THR A 69 0.59 -5.64 11.09
N THR A 70 -0.54 -4.94 11.18
CA THR A 70 -1.23 -4.71 12.46
C THR A 70 -2.73 -4.90 12.31
N VAL A 71 -3.40 -5.27 13.40
CA VAL A 71 -4.85 -5.43 13.45
C VAL A 71 -5.38 -4.57 14.56
N ALA A 72 -6.39 -3.75 14.26
CA ALA A 72 -7.06 -2.91 15.24
C ALA A 72 -8.55 -3.23 15.24
N ARG A 73 -9.13 -3.38 16.44
CA ARG A 73 -10.57 -3.45 16.64
C ARG A 73 -11.10 -2.04 16.86
N SER A 74 -12.20 -1.72 16.20
CA SER A 74 -12.92 -0.46 16.31
C SER A 74 -14.40 -0.77 16.54
N GLU A 75 -15.08 0.06 17.31
CA GLU A 75 -16.52 -0.01 17.50
C GLU A 75 -17.11 1.31 17.03
N LYS A 76 -18.04 1.24 16.08
CA LYS A 76 -18.69 2.43 15.54
C LYS A 76 -20.17 2.44 15.92
N PHE A 77 -20.64 3.60 16.36
CA PHE A 77 -22.06 3.89 16.53
C PHE A 77 -22.51 4.71 15.33
N TYR A 78 -23.55 4.26 14.63
CA TYR A 78 -24.11 4.96 13.48
C TYR A 78 -25.29 5.85 13.88
N ASP A 79 -25.51 6.93 13.14
CA ASP A 79 -26.59 7.89 13.41
C ASP A 79 -27.99 7.25 13.33
N CYS A 80 -28.14 6.17 12.54
CA CYS A 80 -29.39 5.42 12.46
C CYS A 80 -29.73 4.66 13.76
N CYS A 81 -28.71 4.23 14.52
CA CYS A 81 -28.85 3.41 15.72
C CYS A 81 -27.77 3.78 16.77
N PRO A 82 -27.96 4.82 17.60
CA PRO A 82 -26.93 5.33 18.51
C PRO A 82 -26.62 4.43 19.71
N LYS A 83 -27.48 3.43 19.99
CA LYS A 83 -27.30 2.48 21.11
C LYS A 83 -26.70 1.14 20.66
N GLU A 84 -26.55 0.93 19.35
CA GLU A 84 -26.08 -0.33 18.78
C GLU A 84 -24.62 -0.18 18.35
N PRO A 85 -23.67 -0.86 19.02
CA PRO A 85 -22.28 -0.86 18.58
C PRO A 85 -22.14 -1.73 17.34
N TYR A 86 -21.41 -1.29 16.33
CA TYR A 86 -21.02 -2.11 15.20
C TYR A 86 -19.50 -2.35 15.26
N PRO A 87 -19.04 -3.53 15.68
CA PRO A 87 -17.62 -3.85 15.73
C PRO A 87 -17.06 -4.06 14.33
N ASP A 88 -15.92 -3.42 14.04
CA ASP A 88 -15.12 -3.61 12.84
C ASP A 88 -13.67 -3.97 13.18
N LEU A 89 -13.09 -4.89 12.41
CA LEU A 89 -11.67 -5.23 12.45
C LEU A 89 -10.97 -4.57 11.26
N THR A 90 -10.03 -3.67 11.55
CA THR A 90 -9.20 -3.02 10.54
C THR A 90 -7.81 -3.64 10.53
N PHE A 91 -7.45 -4.25 9.41
CA PHE A 91 -6.12 -4.79 9.14
C PHE A 91 -5.29 -3.75 8.41
N TYR A 92 -4.15 -3.36 8.96
CA TYR A 92 -3.20 -2.46 8.32
C TYR A 92 -2.03 -3.27 7.75
N LEU A 93 -1.76 -3.06 6.46
CA LEU A 93 -0.65 -3.66 5.74
C LEU A 93 0.31 -2.55 5.33
N HIS A 94 1.54 -2.62 5.84
CA HIS A 94 2.61 -1.77 5.36
C HIS A 94 3.35 -2.52 4.26
N MET A 95 3.22 -2.06 3.01
CA MET A 95 3.93 -2.59 1.85
C MET A 95 5.03 -1.63 1.42
N ARG A 96 6.22 -2.14 1.12
CA ARG A 96 7.39 -1.37 0.65
C ARG A 96 7.95 -1.98 -0.63
N ARG A 97 8.21 -1.18 -1.65
CA ARG A 97 8.79 -1.68 -2.92
C ARG A 97 10.27 -2.05 -2.76
N ARG A 98 10.71 -3.10 -3.45
CA ARG A 98 12.14 -3.44 -3.58
C ARG A 98 12.76 -2.63 -4.73
N THR A 99 13.61 -1.66 -4.39
CA THR A 99 14.04 -0.59 -5.33
C THR A 99 15.20 -0.95 -6.24
N LEU A 100 15.95 -2.02 -5.95
CA LEU A 100 17.20 -2.35 -6.65
C LEU A 100 16.99 -2.52 -8.17
N TYR A 101 16.00 -3.30 -8.57
CA TYR A 101 15.70 -3.53 -9.99
C TYR A 101 15.32 -2.23 -10.72
N TYR A 102 14.46 -1.41 -10.12
CA TYR A 102 14.03 -0.13 -10.68
C TYR A 102 15.18 0.89 -10.73
N GLY A 103 16.09 0.87 -9.76
CA GLY A 103 17.29 1.71 -9.76
C GLY A 103 18.20 1.43 -10.96
N PHE A 104 18.54 0.17 -11.20
CA PHE A 104 19.43 -0.20 -12.31
C PHE A 104 18.77 -0.07 -13.68
N ASN A 105 17.47 -0.36 -13.82
CA ASN A 105 16.81 -0.39 -15.13
C ASN A 105 16.12 0.93 -15.52
N LEU A 106 15.77 1.79 -14.57
CA LEU A 106 15.13 3.09 -14.87
C LEU A 106 16.05 4.27 -14.54
N ILE A 107 16.66 4.31 -13.34
CA ILE A 107 17.42 5.48 -12.91
C ILE A 107 18.78 5.57 -13.62
N MET A 108 19.54 4.46 -13.68
CA MET A 108 20.86 4.44 -14.34
C MET A 108 20.84 4.91 -15.81
N PRO A 109 19.95 4.42 -16.70
CA PRO A 109 19.93 4.90 -18.09
C PRO A 109 19.55 6.39 -18.20
N CYS A 110 18.68 6.90 -17.32
CA CYS A 110 18.37 8.34 -17.29
C CYS A 110 19.57 9.19 -16.85
N LEU A 111 20.33 8.74 -15.84
CA LEU A 111 21.55 9.43 -15.41
C LEU A 111 22.64 9.40 -16.49
N LEU A 112 22.82 8.26 -17.16
CA LEU A 112 23.80 8.14 -18.24
C LEU A 112 23.44 9.02 -19.44
N THR A 113 22.18 9.02 -19.87
CA THR A 113 21.74 9.86 -21.01
C THR A 113 21.84 11.35 -20.70
N THR A 114 21.42 11.80 -19.52
CA THR A 114 21.56 13.22 -19.11
C THR A 114 23.03 13.64 -19.02
N MET A 115 23.91 12.80 -18.49
CA MET A 115 25.34 13.06 -18.41
C MET A 115 25.99 13.12 -19.81
N MET A 116 25.63 12.19 -20.71
CA MET A 116 26.09 12.22 -22.09
C MET A 116 25.62 13.49 -22.83
N SER A 117 24.35 13.87 -22.67
CA SER A 117 23.81 15.10 -23.29
C SER A 117 24.54 16.36 -22.80
N LEU A 118 24.83 16.47 -21.51
CA LEU A 118 25.59 17.59 -20.95
C LEU A 118 27.02 17.67 -21.51
N LEU A 119 27.71 16.54 -21.65
CA LEU A 119 29.04 16.52 -22.26
C LEU A 119 29.02 16.98 -23.71
N VAL A 120 28.04 16.53 -24.50
CA VAL A 120 27.90 16.95 -25.90
C VAL A 120 27.68 18.47 -26.00
N LEU A 121 26.81 19.03 -25.15
CA LEU A 121 26.57 20.47 -25.10
C LEU A 121 27.82 21.25 -24.69
N LEU A 122 28.56 20.78 -23.68
CA LEU A 122 29.81 21.41 -23.26
C LEU A 122 30.88 21.36 -24.35
N PHE A 123 31.00 20.23 -25.05
CA PHE A 123 31.92 20.07 -26.16
C PHE A 123 31.57 21.01 -27.32
N HIS A 124 30.29 21.09 -27.70
CA HIS A 124 29.81 22.00 -28.74
C HIS A 124 30.12 23.47 -28.40
N GLN A 125 29.83 23.89 -27.17
CA GLN A 125 30.16 25.24 -26.68
C GLN A 125 31.67 25.52 -26.71
N LYS A 126 32.51 24.52 -26.44
CA LYS A 126 33.97 24.66 -26.51
C LYS A 126 34.47 24.80 -27.94
N LEU A 127 33.82 24.15 -28.92
CA LEU A 127 34.19 24.31 -30.33
C LEU A 127 33.78 25.67 -30.88
N GLU A 128 32.57 26.16 -30.58
CA GLU A 128 32.17 27.51 -31.01
C GLU A 128 33.09 28.59 -30.43
N LYS A 129 33.44 28.51 -29.14
CA LYS A 129 34.40 29.44 -28.51
C LYS A 129 35.83 29.36 -29.02
N LYS A 130 36.18 28.29 -29.76
CA LYS A 130 37.52 28.13 -30.36
C LYS A 130 37.55 28.58 -31.82
N LEU A 131 36.38 28.82 -32.42
CA LEU A 131 36.22 29.26 -33.80
C LEU A 131 36.00 30.79 -33.90
N LEU A 132 35.72 31.45 -32.77
CA LEU A 132 35.75 32.89 -32.52
C LEU A 132 37.06 33.28 -31.83
#